data_AF-A0A5K1FMT3-F1
#
_entry.id   AF-A0A5K1FMT3-F1
#
_cell.length_a   1.000
_cell.length_b   1.000
_cell.length_c   1.000
_cell.angle_alpha   90.00
_cell.angle_beta   90.00
_cell.angle_gamma   90.00
#
_symmetry.space_group_name_H-M   'P 1'
#
loop_
_entity.id
_entity.type
_entity.pdbx_description
1 polymer ?
#
loop_
_entity_poly.entity_id
_entity_poly.type
_entity_poly.pdbx_seq_one_letter_code
_entity_poly.pdbx_strand_id
1 'polypeptide(L)' 'VSGVKRVKAKPGHSNMCHQCQRNDKERVVRCKNCKRKRYCIPCVRN' A
#
# COMPACT_ATOMS: atom_id res chain seq x y z
N VAL A 1 33.43 -6.26 16.20
CA VAL A 1 32.35 -5.24 16.21
C VAL A 1 31.68 -5.21 14.84
N SER A 2 30.63 -6.01 14.63
CA SER A 2 29.99 -6.14 13.31
C SER A 2 28.82 -5.17 13.18
N GLY A 3 29.07 -4.00 12.60
CA GLY A 3 28.09 -2.95 12.38
C GLY A 3 27.06 -3.31 11.31
N VAL A 4 25.92 -3.85 11.72
CA VAL A 4 24.74 -4.00 10.87
C VAL A 4 24.17 -2.62 10.50
N LYS A 5 24.49 -2.14 9.30
CA LYS A 5 23.87 -0.96 8.68
C LYS A 5 22.36 -1.20 8.51
N ARG A 6 21.57 -0.70 9.47
CA ARG A 6 20.09 -0.66 9.40
C ARG A 6 19.68 0.28 8.28
N VAL A 7 19.42 -0.25 7.08
CA VAL A 7 18.75 0.48 5.99
C VAL A 7 17.42 0.99 6.53
N LYS A 8 17.25 2.31 6.62
CA LYS A 8 16.02 2.93 7.08
C LYS A 8 14.92 2.57 6.09
N ALA A 9 14.12 1.56 6.42
CA ALA A 9 12.91 1.23 5.70
C ALA A 9 12.06 2.50 5.64
N LYS A 10 11.88 3.05 4.44
CA LYS A 10 10.99 4.19 4.21
C LYS A 10 9.64 3.87 4.88
N PRO A 11 9.00 4.82 5.58
CA PRO A 11 7.67 4.58 6.13
C PRO A 11 6.79 4.16 4.95
N GLY A 12 6.42 2.88 4.92
CA GLY A 12 5.57 2.32 3.89
C GLY A 12 4.27 3.08 3.99
N HIS A 13 3.96 3.91 3.00
CA HIS A 13 2.62 4.46 2.87
C HIS A 13 1.66 3.27 2.95
N SER A 14 0.77 3.26 3.94
CA SER A 14 -0.21 2.17 4.10
C SER A 14 -0.99 2.03 2.80
N ASN A 15 -0.68 1.00 2.03
CA ASN A 15 -1.30 0.70 0.74
C ASN A 15 -2.48 -0.23 0.96
N MET A 16 -3.26 0.07 2.00
CA MET A 16 -4.42 -0.72 2.36
C MET A 16 -5.54 -0.44 1.37
N CYS A 17 -6.09 -1.52 0.83
CA CYS A 17 -7.31 -1.46 0.07
C CYS A 17 -8.49 -1.07 0.99
N HIS A 18 -9.34 -0.16 0.55
CA HIS A 18 -10.52 0.25 1.28
C HIS A 18 -11.59 -0.85 1.32
N GLN A 19 -11.69 -1.70 0.27
CA GLN A 19 -12.66 -2.80 0.23
C GLN A 19 -12.28 -3.97 1.14
N CYS A 20 -11.05 -4.47 1.01
CA CYS A 20 -10.63 -5.72 1.66
C CYS A 20 -9.59 -5.53 2.76
N GLN A 21 -9.18 -4.29 3.03
CA GLN A 21 -8.15 -3.92 4.02
C GLN A 21 -6.79 -4.61 3.86
N ARG A 22 -6.57 -5.36 2.76
CA ARG A 22 -5.29 -6.04 2.49
C ARG A 22 -4.15 -5.03 2.30
N ASN A 23 -3.00 -5.39 2.87
CA ASN A 23 -1.75 -4.62 2.85
C ASN A 23 -0.61 -5.38 2.14
N ASP A 24 -0.90 -6.52 1.52
CA ASP A 24 0.06 -7.32 0.75
C ASP A 24 0.52 -6.54 -0.48
N LYS A 25 1.56 -5.73 -0.26
CA LYS A 25 2.56 -5.05 -1.14
C LYS A 25 2.30 -4.96 -2.66
N GLU A 26 1.06 -4.91 -3.09
CA GLU A 26 0.63 -4.79 -4.46
C GLU A 26 0.27 -3.34 -4.79
N ARG A 27 0.17 -3.11 -6.09
CA ARG A 27 -0.25 -1.84 -6.68
C ARG A 27 -1.68 -1.52 -6.24
N VAL A 28 -1.83 -0.50 -5.39
CA VAL A 28 -3.14 0.09 -5.11
C VAL A 28 -3.42 1.25 -6.05
N VAL A 29 -4.65 1.30 -6.55
CA VAL A 29 -5.18 2.38 -7.38
C VAL A 29 -5.99 3.33 -6.50
N ARG A 30 -5.74 4.62 -6.66
CA ARG A 30 -6.42 5.68 -5.92
C ARG A 30 -7.70 6.06 -6.67
N CYS A 31 -8.82 6.18 -5.97
CA CYS A 31 -10.08 6.62 -6.57
C CYS A 31 -9.91 8.02 -7.16
N LYS A 32 -10.23 8.22 -8.44
CA LYS A 32 -10.11 9.53 -9.10
C LYS A 32 -11.15 10.54 -8.65
N ASN A 33 -12.32 10.06 -8.21
CA ASN A 33 -13.43 10.89 -7.77
C ASN A 33 -13.16 11.46 -6.36
N CYS A 34 -13.05 10.60 -5.34
CA CYS A 34 -12.85 11.05 -3.96
C CYS A 34 -11.39 11.31 -3.55
N LYS A 35 -10.40 10.79 -4.30
CA LYS A 35 -8.94 10.88 -4.03
C LYS A 35 -8.49 10.45 -2.63
N ARG A 36 -9.38 9.91 -1.80
CA ARG A 36 -9.10 9.45 -0.43
C ARG A 36 -9.03 7.93 -0.34
N LYS A 37 -9.97 7.24 -0.97
CA LYS A 37 -10.06 5.77 -0.97
C LYS A 37 -9.05 5.17 -1.96
N ARG A 38 -8.47 4.04 -1.56
CA ARG A 38 -7.53 3.24 -2.36
C ARG A 38 -8.11 1.85 -2.53
N TYR A 39 -7.84 1.21 -3.64
CA TYR A 39 -8.38 -0.11 -3.95
C TYR A 39 -7.28 -0.99 -4.53
N CYS A 40 -7.33 -2.28 -4.22
CA CYS A 40 -6.45 -3.28 -4.82
C CYS A 40 -6.82 -3.50 -6.30
N ILE A 41 -5.88 -3.91 -7.17
CA ILE A 41 -6.22 -4.27 -8.56
C ILE A 41 -7.38 -5.27 -8.64
N PRO A 42 -7.43 -6.37 -7.86
CA PRO A 42 -8.57 -7.27 -7.89
C PRO A 42 -9.88 -6.57 -7.49
N CYS A 43 -9.82 -5.64 -6.54
CA CYS A 43 -10.97 -4.88 -6.02
C CYS A 43 -11.47 -3.79 -6.97
N VAL A 44 -10.70 -3.45 -8.01
CA VAL A 44 -11.11 -2.51 -9.08
C VAL A 44 -11.57 -3.27 -10.33
N ARG A 45 -11.10 -4.51 -10.51
CA ARG A 45 -11.53 -5.39 -11.59
C ARG A 45 -12.77 -6.23 -11.26
N ASN A 46 -13.16 -6.28 -9.99
CA ASN A 46 -14.33 -6.97 -9.45
C ASN A 46 -15.29 -5.94 -8.85
#